data_AF-A0A2J0ME13-F1
#
_entry.id   AF-A0A2J0ME13-F1
#
_cell.length_a   1.000
_cell.length_b   1.000
_cell.length_c   1.000
_cell.angle_alpha   90.00
_cell.angle_beta   90.00
_cell.angle_gamma   90.00
#
_symmetry.space_group_name_H-M   'P 1'
#
loop_
_entity.id
_entity.type
_entity.pdbx_description
1 polymer ?
#
loop_
_entity_poly.entity_id
_entity_poly.type
_entity_poly.pdbx_seq_one_letter_code
_entity_poly.pdbx_strand_id
1 'polypeptide(L)' 'QAIFEYIEIYYNRKRAHSTLGYLSPFEYEKQKLSLNN' A
#
# COMPACT_ATOMS: atom_id res chain seq x y z
N GLN A 1 -4.95 -4.48 -20.22
CA GLN A 1 -3.78 -3.81 -19.61
C GLN A 1 -4.14 -2.76 -18.55
N ALA A 2 -5.17 -1.91 -18.71
CA ALA A 2 -5.46 -0.80 -17.79
C ALA A 2 -5.89 -1.16 -16.34
N ILE A 3 -6.52 -2.31 -16.12
CA ILE A 3 -7.04 -2.67 -14.78
C ILE A 3 -5.92 -3.01 -13.78
N PHE A 4 -4.85 -3.66 -14.24
CA PHE A 4 -3.68 -3.98 -13.40
C PHE A 4 -2.96 -2.70 -12.99
N GLU A 5 -2.75 -1.80 -13.94
CA GLU A 5 -2.12 -0.50 -13.69
C GLU A 5 -2.94 0.34 -12.69
N TYR A 6 -4.28 0.36 -12.84
CA TYR A 6 -5.15 1.00 -11.86
C TYR A 6 -5.02 0.38 -10.45
N ILE A 7 -4.95 -0.96 -10.37
CA ILE A 7 -4.81 -1.64 -9.09
C ILE A 7 -3.49 -1.28 -8.40
N GLU A 8 -2.37 -1.30 -9.13
CA GLU A 8 -1.04 -1.06 -8.55
C GLU A 8 -0.76 0.42 -8.28
N ILE A 9 -1.06 1.30 -9.23
CA ILE A 9 -0.68 2.71 -9.15
C ILE A 9 -1.69 3.50 -8.33
N TYR A 10 -2.96 3.11 -8.29
CA TYR A 10 -3.99 3.89 -7.59
C TYR A 10 -4.60 3.14 -6.41
N TYR A 11 -5.18 1.95 -6.66
CA TYR A 11 -6.00 1.27 -5.66
C TYR A 11 -5.19 0.82 -4.42
N ASN A 12 -4.09 0.10 -4.62
CA ASN A 12 -3.24 -0.42 -3.55
C ASN A 12 -2.54 0.69 -2.74
N ARG A 13 -2.47 1.92 -3.27
CA ARG A 13 -1.91 3.09 -2.56
C ARG A 13 -2.93 3.83 -1.70
N LYS A 14 -4.23 3.55 -1.88
CA LYS A 14 -5.33 4.26 -1.22
C LYS A 14 -6.19 3.37 -0.34
N ARG A 15 -6.28 2.07 -0.64
CA ARG A 15 -7.08 1.13 0.14
C ARG A 15 -6.45 0.89 1.50
N ALA A 16 -7.15 1.27 2.57
CA ALA A 16 -6.79 0.92 3.94
C ALA A 16 -7.19 -0.53 4.26
N HIS A 17 -6.34 -1.25 5.00
CA HIS A 17 -6.62 -2.60 5.47
C HIS A 17 -6.55 -2.65 7.00
N SER A 18 -7.60 -3.16 7.65
CA SER A 18 -7.65 -3.29 9.11
C SER A 18 -6.53 -4.18 9.66
N THR A 19 -6.13 -5.21 8.91
CA THR A 19 -5.00 -6.09 9.24
C THR A 19 -3.65 -5.39 9.19
N LEU A 20 -3.53 -4.27 8.48
CA LEU A 20 -2.34 -3.41 8.43
C LEU A 20 -2.46 -2.19 9.35
N GLY A 21 -3.40 -2.19 10.30
CA GLY A 21 -3.64 -1.04 11.18
C GLY A 21 -4.26 0.15 10.46
N TYR A 22 -5.11 -0.11 9.47
CA TYR A 22 -5.73 0.89 8.59
C TYR A 22 -4.74 1.64 7.68
N LEU A 23 -3.57 1.06 7.44
CA LEU A 23 -2.63 1.52 6.42
C LEU A 23 -2.94 0.89 5.06
N SER A 24 -2.55 1.59 4.00
CA SER A 24 -2.47 0.99 2.67
C SER A 24 -1.24 0.09 2.54
N PRO A 25 -1.25 -0.90 1.61
CA PRO A 25 -0.09 -1.72 1.30
C PRO A 25 1.19 -0.90 1.07
N PHE A 26 1.07 0.21 0.31
CA PHE A 26 2.19 1.12 0.05
C PHE A 26 2.72 1.79 1.32
N GLU A 27 1.83 2.28 2.19
CA GLU A 27 2.22 2.92 3.46
C GLU A 27 2.84 1.93 4.42
N TYR A 28 2.30 0.72 4.49
CA TYR A 28 2.83 -0.36 5.31
C TYR A 28 4.26 -0.73 4.91
N GLU A 29 4.53 -0.93 3.62
CA GLU A 29 5.88 -1.20 3.12
C GLU A 29 6.84 -0.03 3.38
N LYS A 30 6.38 1.21 3.18
CA LYS A 30 7.17 2.42 3.45
C LYS A 30 7.57 2.52 4.93
N GLN A 31 6.65 2.23 5.85
CA GLN A 31 6.95 2.21 7.29
C GLN A 31 7.95 1.09 7.63
N LYS A 32 7.74 -0.12 7.09
CA LYS A 32 8.66 -1.24 7.27
C LYS A 32 10.09 -0.91 6.83
N LEU A 33 10.26 -0.21 5.71
CA LEU A 33 11.58 0.25 5.25
C LEU A 33 12.19 1.30 6.18
N SER A 34 11.40 2.24 6.71
CA SER A 34 11.90 3.27 7.63
C SER A 34 12.37 2.72 8.98
N LEU A 35 11.81 1.58 9.42
CA LEU A 35 12.17 0.91 10.67
C LEU A 35 13.45 0.06 10.56
N ASN A 36 13.96 -0.17 9.36
CA ASN A 36 15.15 -0.98 9.12
C ASN A 36 16.44 -0.14 9.00
N ASN A 37 16.40 1.15 9.36
CA ASN A 37 17.56 2.06 9.40
C ASN A 37 17.88 2.50 10.82
#